data_AF-A0A4Z0XVG8-F1
#
_entry.id   AF-A0A4Z0XVG8-F1
#
_cell.length_a   1.000
_cell.length_b   1.000
_cell.length_c   1.000
_cell.angle_alpha   90.00
_cell.angle_beta   90.00
_cell.angle_gamma   90.00
#
_symmetry.space_group_name_H-M   'P 1'
#
loop_
_entity.id
_entity.type
_entity.pdbx_description
1 polymer ?
#
loop_
_entity_poly.entity_id
_entity_poly.type
_entity_poly.pdbx_seq_one_letter_code
_entity_poly.pdbx_strand_id
1 'polypeptide(L)'
;MGRNAKPIELLEAEGRKHLTKEEIRTRKENEIQFGSHKLKCPEFVKNDLVAYKKWKEITALYKDFDFVSSGDSGLLARYCKSFSEYQDLLTSYQRIKEIHYDMAELDEALEGTYVDDENEERKLFSTKVKKQLRDMISVSALLSIESAINKKMDMLIKMEDRLFLNPLAKIKNVPKKEEKKPQSRWENFGGGISG
;
A
#
# COMPACT_ATOMS: atom_id res chain seq x y z
N MET A 1 6.66 3.25 24.94
CA MET A 1 5.59 2.25 24.71
C MET A 1 6.21 1.06 23.99
N GLY A 2 6.18 -0.13 24.59
CA GLY A 2 6.76 -1.34 23.98
C GLY A 2 5.98 -1.76 22.73
N ARG A 3 6.67 -2.22 21.69
CA ARG A 3 6.02 -2.78 20.50
C ARG A 3 5.25 -4.04 20.89
N ASN A 4 4.03 -4.18 20.38
CA ASN A 4 3.24 -5.39 20.54
C ASN A 4 4.02 -6.62 20.04
N ALA A 5 3.88 -7.74 20.74
CA ALA A 5 4.47 -9.00 20.32
C ALA A 5 3.92 -9.41 18.95
N LYS A 6 4.82 -9.78 18.04
CA LYS A 6 4.48 -10.35 16.74
C LYS A 6 4.14 -11.83 16.89
N PRO A 7 3.26 -12.39 16.03
CA PRO A 7 3.02 -13.83 15.95
C PRO A 7 4.30 -14.64 15.78
N ILE A 8 4.33 -15.87 16.30
CA ILE A 8 5.53 -16.71 16.24
C ILE A 8 5.85 -17.09 14.81
N GLU A 9 4.84 -17.44 14.02
CA GLU A 9 5.06 -17.81 12.63
C GLU A 9 5.63 -16.64 11.84
N LEU A 10 5.27 -15.41 12.22
CA LEU A 10 5.88 -14.22 11.68
C LEU A 10 7.33 -14.04 12.17
N LEU A 11 7.62 -14.32 13.45
CA LEU A 11 8.99 -14.27 13.98
C LEU A 11 9.89 -15.37 13.40
N GLU A 12 9.33 -16.54 13.09
CA GLU A 12 10.01 -17.64 12.43
C GLU A 12 10.28 -17.33 10.96
N ALA A 13 9.27 -16.78 10.26
CA ALA A 13 9.44 -16.25 8.93
C ALA A 13 10.55 -15.18 8.93
N GLU A 14 10.47 -14.16 9.81
CA GLU A 14 11.42 -13.03 9.92
C GLU A 14 12.88 -13.44 10.25
N GLY A 15 13.14 -14.73 10.46
CA GLY A 15 14.40 -15.31 10.89
C GLY A 15 14.59 -15.13 12.39
N ARG A 16 14.63 -16.25 13.15
CA ARG A 16 14.80 -16.30 14.61
C ARG A 16 15.88 -15.33 15.08
N LYS A 17 15.49 -14.20 15.68
CA LYS A 17 16.48 -13.25 16.21
C LYS A 17 17.01 -13.65 17.59
N HIS A 18 16.17 -14.14 18.52
CA HIS A 18 16.62 -14.46 19.89
C HIS A 18 15.81 -15.52 20.66
N LEU A 19 14.90 -16.26 20.02
CA LEU A 19 14.02 -17.20 20.75
C LEU A 19 14.57 -18.63 20.76
N THR A 20 14.56 -19.27 21.93
CA THR A 20 14.88 -20.69 22.07
C THR A 20 13.75 -21.56 21.51
N LYS A 21 14.05 -22.83 21.17
CA LYS A 21 13.04 -23.78 20.68
C LYS A 21 11.90 -23.99 21.68
N GLU A 22 12.19 -23.92 22.97
CA GLU A 22 11.20 -24.06 24.06
C GLU A 22 10.32 -22.82 24.22
N GLU A 23 10.89 -21.62 24.06
CA GLU A 23 10.12 -20.37 24.04
C GLU A 23 9.17 -20.28 22.84
N ILE A 24 9.62 -20.78 21.67
CA ILE A 24 8.79 -20.88 20.46
C ILE A 24 7.62 -21.84 20.71
N ARG A 25 7.87 -23.02 21.28
CA ARG A 25 6.81 -24.00 21.57
C ARG A 25 5.80 -23.44 22.56
N THR A 26 6.28 -22.87 23.66
CA THR A 26 5.44 -22.31 24.71
C THR A 26 4.59 -21.16 24.19
N ARG A 27 5.15 -20.26 23.38
CA ARG A 27 4.34 -19.20 22.78
C ARG A 27 3.34 -19.77 21.78
N LYS A 28 3.68 -20.82 21.02
CA LYS A 28 2.81 -21.35 19.95
C LYS A 28 1.59 -22.03 20.53
N GLU A 29 1.77 -22.71 21.67
CA GLU A 29 0.71 -23.30 22.46
C GLU A 29 -0.19 -22.26 23.14
N ASN A 30 0.35 -21.08 23.46
CA ASN A 30 -0.39 -19.99 24.12
C ASN A 30 -0.89 -18.91 23.13
N GLU A 31 -0.59 -19.03 21.83
CA GLU A 31 -0.98 -18.06 20.83
C GLU A 31 -2.45 -18.27 20.44
N ILE A 32 -3.28 -17.27 20.69
CA ILE A 32 -4.69 -17.30 20.32
C ILE A 32 -4.78 -17.18 18.80
N GLN A 33 -5.06 -18.30 18.13
CA GLN A 33 -5.35 -18.34 16.69
C GLN A 33 -6.75 -17.77 16.46
N PHE A 34 -6.83 -16.59 15.85
CA PHE A 34 -8.11 -15.95 15.55
C PHE A 34 -8.60 -16.30 14.15
N GLY A 35 -9.75 -16.94 14.06
CA GLY A 35 -10.45 -17.18 12.80
C GLY A 35 -10.09 -18.47 12.08
N SER A 36 -10.71 -18.69 10.92
CA SER A 36 -10.45 -19.85 10.07
C SER A 36 -9.54 -19.48 8.90
N HIS A 37 -8.80 -20.44 8.34
CA HIS A 37 -7.99 -20.25 7.12
C HIS A 37 -8.82 -19.92 5.85
N LYS A 38 -10.15 -19.99 5.94
CA LYS A 38 -11.04 -19.69 4.81
C LYS A 38 -11.28 -18.20 4.66
N LEU A 39 -10.52 -17.58 3.77
CA LEU A 39 -10.75 -16.19 3.35
C LEU A 39 -12.02 -16.09 2.51
N LYS A 40 -13.00 -15.31 3.00
CA LYS A 40 -14.20 -14.96 2.24
C LYS A 40 -14.06 -13.56 1.67
N CYS A 41 -14.22 -13.44 0.35
CA CYS A 41 -14.22 -12.15 -0.34
C CYS A 41 -15.53 -11.39 -0.05
N PRO A 42 -15.47 -10.17 0.50
CA PRO A 42 -16.66 -9.35 0.72
C PRO A 42 -17.32 -8.89 -0.59
N GLU A 43 -18.62 -8.63 -0.55
CA GLU A 43 -19.41 -8.31 -1.75
C GLU A 43 -18.96 -7.02 -2.44
N PHE A 44 -18.61 -5.98 -1.66
CA PHE A 44 -18.11 -4.72 -2.21
C PHE A 44 -16.79 -4.87 -2.99
N VAL A 45 -16.00 -5.92 -2.71
CA VAL A 45 -14.79 -6.23 -3.47
C VAL A 45 -15.16 -6.99 -4.74
N LYS A 46 -16.11 -7.92 -4.70
CA LYS A 46 -16.55 -8.68 -5.89
C LYS A 46 -17.21 -7.78 -6.94
N ASN A 47 -17.96 -6.77 -6.49
CA ASN A 47 -18.66 -5.82 -7.35
C ASN A 47 -17.71 -4.85 -8.07
N ASP A 48 -16.44 -4.80 -7.65
CA ASP A 48 -15.40 -3.97 -8.25
C ASP A 48 -14.40 -4.89 -8.97
N LEU A 49 -14.37 -4.82 -10.31
CA LEU A 49 -13.56 -5.72 -11.13
C LEU A 49 -12.05 -5.61 -10.84
N VAL A 50 -11.55 -4.40 -10.56
CA VAL A 50 -10.13 -4.16 -10.29
C VAL A 50 -9.79 -4.67 -8.90
N ALA A 51 -10.62 -4.35 -7.91
CA ALA A 51 -10.45 -4.85 -6.54
C ALA A 51 -10.55 -6.39 -6.49
N TYR A 52 -11.48 -6.99 -7.21
CA TYR A 52 -11.67 -8.44 -7.24
C TYR A 52 -10.50 -9.17 -7.92
N LYS A 53 -9.95 -8.62 -9.01
CA LYS A 53 -8.71 -9.13 -9.62
C LYS A 53 -7.56 -9.09 -8.61
N LYS A 54 -7.39 -7.97 -7.90
CA LYS A 54 -6.34 -7.83 -6.89
C LYS A 54 -6.53 -8.79 -5.71
N TRP A 55 -7.77 -9.01 -5.29
CA TRP A 55 -8.11 -10.00 -4.27
C TRP A 55 -7.67 -11.41 -4.69
N LYS A 56 -7.96 -11.83 -5.93
CA LYS A 56 -7.54 -13.13 -6.46
C LYS A 56 -6.03 -13.28 -6.54
N GLU A 57 -5.33 -12.23 -6.99
CA GLU A 57 -3.86 -12.21 -7.05
C GLU A 57 -3.27 -12.44 -5.65
N ILE A 58 -3.73 -11.70 -4.66
CA ILE A 58 -3.20 -11.79 -3.30
C ILE A 58 -3.58 -13.09 -2.61
N THR A 59 -4.82 -13.55 -2.76
CA THR A 59 -5.23 -14.84 -2.19
C THR A 59 -4.48 -16.02 -2.81
N ALA A 60 -4.07 -15.92 -4.08
CA ALA A 60 -3.18 -16.90 -4.69
C ALA A 60 -1.77 -16.88 -4.07
N LEU A 61 -1.23 -15.69 -3.75
CA LEU A 61 0.08 -15.55 -3.08
C LEU A 61 0.12 -16.17 -1.68
N TYR A 62 -1.00 -16.14 -0.95
CA TYR A 62 -1.09 -16.71 0.40
C TYR A 62 -1.39 -18.21 0.43
N LYS A 63 -1.63 -18.85 -0.71
CA LYS A 63 -2.04 -20.27 -0.74
C LYS A 63 -1.04 -21.21 -0.05
N ASP A 64 0.24 -20.83 -0.06
CA ASP A 64 1.33 -21.61 0.52
C ASP A 64 1.78 -21.12 1.92
N PHE A 65 1.09 -20.12 2.50
CA PHE A 65 1.45 -19.51 3.78
C PHE A 65 0.25 -19.45 4.72
N ASP A 66 0.41 -19.96 5.94
CA ASP A 66 -0.69 -20.05 6.91
C ASP A 66 -0.90 -18.78 7.75
N PHE A 67 -0.25 -17.68 7.36
CA PHE A 67 -0.22 -16.44 8.12
C PHE A 67 -1.54 -15.64 8.02
N VAL A 68 -2.32 -15.80 6.94
CA VAL A 68 -3.53 -14.99 6.72
C VAL A 68 -4.77 -15.72 7.20
N SER A 69 -5.37 -15.17 8.25
CA SER A 69 -6.60 -15.71 8.84
C SER A 69 -7.84 -15.02 8.27
N SER A 70 -9.02 -15.56 8.58
CA SER A 70 -10.28 -14.85 8.31
C SER A 70 -10.36 -13.48 9.01
N GLY A 71 -9.59 -13.25 10.08
CA GLY A 71 -9.49 -11.94 10.74
C GLY A 71 -8.86 -10.86 9.86
N ASP A 72 -7.95 -11.27 8.98
CA ASP A 72 -7.23 -10.37 8.05
C ASP A 72 -8.01 -10.06 6.77
N SER A 73 -9.07 -10.84 6.51
CA SER A 73 -9.94 -10.68 5.34
C SER A 73 -10.47 -9.25 5.18
N GLY A 74 -10.79 -8.58 6.30
CA GLY A 74 -11.26 -7.19 6.29
C GLY A 74 -10.17 -6.19 5.88
N LEU A 75 -8.93 -6.40 6.32
CA LEU A 75 -7.80 -5.56 5.91
C LEU A 75 -7.45 -5.79 4.45
N LEU A 76 -7.42 -7.06 4.02
CA LEU A 76 -7.20 -7.43 2.62
C LEU A 76 -8.26 -6.83 1.70
N ALA A 77 -9.53 -6.83 2.12
CA ALA A 77 -10.63 -6.27 1.34
C ALA A 77 -10.48 -4.75 1.17
N ARG A 78 -10.14 -4.04 2.26
CA ARG A 78 -9.86 -2.61 2.23
C ARG A 78 -8.65 -2.27 1.37
N TYR A 79 -7.61 -3.10 1.41
CA TYR A 79 -6.45 -2.95 0.52
C TYR A 79 -6.88 -3.07 -0.95
N CYS A 80 -7.61 -4.13 -1.30
CA CYS A 80 -8.07 -4.34 -2.69
C CYS A 80 -8.93 -3.19 -3.20
N LYS A 81 -9.85 -2.70 -2.36
CA LYS A 81 -10.69 -1.54 -2.73
C LYS A 81 -9.87 -0.26 -2.87
N SER A 82 -8.95 0.00 -1.94
CA SER A 82 -8.06 1.17 -2.02
C SER A 82 -7.14 1.12 -3.24
N PHE A 83 -6.74 -0.08 -3.66
CA PHE A 83 -5.95 -0.27 -4.87
C PHE A 83 -6.76 0.08 -6.12
N SER A 84 -8.03 -0.31 -6.20
CA SER A 84 -8.91 0.12 -7.29
C SER A 84 -9.05 1.63 -7.35
N GLU A 85 -9.35 2.27 -6.21
CA GLU A 85 -9.51 3.72 -6.14
C GLU A 85 -8.22 4.46 -6.53
N TYR A 86 -7.05 3.89 -6.20
CA TYR A 86 -5.77 4.41 -6.64
C TYR A 86 -5.61 4.34 -8.18
N GLN A 87 -6.01 3.24 -8.82
CA GLN A 87 -6.01 3.12 -10.28
C GLN A 87 -6.96 4.13 -10.94
N ASP A 88 -8.13 4.37 -10.34
CA ASP A 88 -9.09 5.37 -10.81
C ASP A 88 -8.52 6.80 -10.72
N LEU A 89 -7.79 7.11 -9.64
CA LEU A 89 -7.09 8.37 -9.48
C LEU A 89 -5.98 8.56 -10.53
N LEU A 90 -5.18 7.52 -10.81
CA LEU A 90 -4.16 7.57 -11.88
C LEU A 90 -4.78 7.82 -13.26
N THR A 91 -5.89 7.13 -13.56
CA THR A 91 -6.62 7.34 -14.82
C THR A 91 -7.20 8.75 -14.91
N SER A 92 -7.71 9.27 -13.78
CA SER A 92 -8.23 10.64 -13.72
C SER A 92 -7.13 11.69 -13.85
N TYR A 93 -5.95 11.45 -13.27
CA TYR A 93 -4.77 12.28 -13.46
C TYR A 93 -4.34 12.34 -14.92
N GLN A 94 -4.31 11.20 -15.62
CA GLN A 94 -4.00 11.16 -17.05
C GLN A 94 -5.01 11.98 -17.87
N ARG A 95 -6.32 11.79 -17.63
CA ARG A 95 -7.36 12.58 -18.31
C ARG A 95 -7.22 14.08 -18.07
N ILE A 96 -6.92 14.51 -16.84
CA ILE A 96 -6.75 15.93 -16.54
C ILE A 96 -5.48 16.50 -17.17
N LYS A 97 -4.41 15.69 -17.23
CA LYS A 97 -3.20 16.06 -17.96
C LYS A 97 -3.48 16.20 -19.46
N GLU A 98 -4.36 15.40 -20.03
CA GLU A 98 -4.81 15.52 -21.43
C GLU A 98 -5.73 16.73 -21.65
N ILE A 99 -6.74 16.95 -20.78
CA ILE A 99 -7.63 18.12 -20.83
C ILE A 99 -6.86 19.44 -20.65
N HIS A 100 -5.80 19.46 -19.83
CA HIS A 100 -4.94 20.64 -19.66
C HIS A 100 -4.42 21.19 -20.99
N TYR A 101 -4.27 20.33 -22.02
CA TYR A 101 -3.85 20.74 -23.36
C TYR A 101 -4.96 21.33 -24.23
N ASP A 102 -6.23 21.04 -23.95
CA ASP A 102 -7.37 21.54 -24.73
C ASP A 102 -8.13 22.61 -23.95
N MET A 103 -7.57 23.81 -23.94
CA MET A 103 -8.16 25.00 -23.32
C MET A 103 -8.81 25.93 -24.35
N ALA A 104 -9.10 25.46 -25.57
CA ALA A 104 -9.56 26.33 -26.66
C ALA A 104 -10.87 27.07 -26.30
N GLU A 105 -11.86 26.36 -25.75
CA GLU A 105 -13.13 26.96 -25.32
C GLU A 105 -12.95 27.91 -24.13
N LEU A 106 -12.06 27.56 -23.19
CA LEU A 106 -11.72 28.43 -22.06
C LEU A 106 -11.02 29.71 -22.55
N ASP A 107 -10.14 29.59 -23.53
CA ASP A 107 -9.40 30.68 -24.13
C ASP A 107 -10.32 31.63 -24.89
N GLU A 108 -11.28 31.08 -25.64
CA GLU A 108 -12.35 31.85 -26.29
C GLU A 108 -13.20 32.61 -25.27
N ALA A 109 -13.66 31.94 -24.21
CA ALA A 109 -14.43 32.57 -23.14
C ALA A 109 -13.63 33.66 -22.41
N LEU A 110 -12.33 33.46 -22.22
CA LEU A 110 -11.43 34.45 -21.62
C LEU A 110 -11.16 35.64 -22.56
N GLU A 111 -11.29 35.48 -23.88
CA GLU A 111 -11.21 36.56 -24.87
C GLU A 111 -12.51 37.36 -25.04
N GLY A 112 -13.58 36.99 -24.33
CA GLY A 112 -14.85 37.71 -24.36
C GLY A 112 -14.73 39.23 -24.15
N THR A 113 -15.60 39.97 -24.84
CA THR A 113 -15.71 41.43 -24.75
C THR A 113 -17.12 41.83 -24.29
N TYR A 114 -17.25 43.05 -23.79
CA TYR A 114 -18.53 43.68 -23.49
C TYR A 114 -18.51 45.12 -24.01
N VAL A 115 -19.70 45.66 -24.27
CA VAL A 115 -19.88 47.08 -24.62
C VAL A 115 -20.22 47.84 -23.35
N ASP A 116 -19.49 48.90 -23.06
CA ASP A 116 -19.76 49.73 -21.88
C ASP A 116 -20.84 50.81 -22.15
N ASP A 117 -21.16 51.59 -21.12
CA ASP A 117 -22.16 52.66 -21.19
C ASP A 117 -21.80 53.78 -22.20
N GLU A 118 -20.53 53.85 -22.63
CA GLU A 118 -20.02 54.80 -23.62
C GLU A 118 -20.06 54.24 -25.06
N ASN A 119 -20.63 53.03 -25.25
CA ASN A 119 -20.62 52.26 -26.49
C ASN A 119 -19.20 51.84 -26.96
N GLU A 120 -18.24 51.73 -26.04
CA GLU A 120 -16.90 51.22 -26.34
C GLU A 120 -16.81 49.71 -26.08
N GLU A 121 -16.17 48.98 -27.00
CA GLU A 121 -15.89 47.55 -26.81
C GLU A 121 -14.68 47.39 -25.87
N ARG A 122 -14.86 46.69 -24.75
CA ARG A 122 -13.83 46.42 -23.75
C ARG A 122 -13.67 44.94 -23.48
N LYS A 123 -12.46 44.53 -23.12
CA LYS A 123 -12.17 43.14 -22.72
C LYS A 123 -12.83 42.82 -21.39
N LEU A 124 -13.50 41.67 -21.31
CA LEU A 124 -14.13 41.17 -20.09
C LEU A 124 -13.09 40.94 -18.97
N PHE A 125 -11.92 40.41 -19.34
CA PHE A 125 -10.83 40.15 -18.40
C PHE A 125 -9.52 40.82 -18.85
N SER A 126 -8.82 41.43 -17.89
CA SER A 126 -7.44 41.88 -18.12
C SER A 126 -6.48 40.71 -18.30
N THR A 127 -5.37 40.91 -19.01
CA THR A 127 -4.35 39.88 -19.28
C THR A 127 -3.83 39.21 -18.00
N LYS A 128 -3.69 39.96 -16.90
CA LYS A 128 -3.26 39.43 -15.60
C LYS A 128 -4.30 38.46 -15.02
N VAL A 129 -5.58 38.81 -15.11
CA VAL A 129 -6.69 37.97 -14.61
C VAL A 129 -6.82 36.70 -15.44
N LYS A 130 -6.72 36.80 -16.78
CA LYS A 130 -6.73 35.62 -17.66
C LYS A 130 -5.63 34.62 -17.29
N LYS A 131 -4.40 35.12 -17.08
CA LYS A 131 -3.27 34.29 -16.66
C LYS A 131 -3.53 33.61 -15.32
N GLN A 132 -4.00 34.35 -14.32
CA GLN A 132 -4.33 33.79 -13.01
C GLN A 132 -5.43 32.72 -13.06
N LEU A 133 -6.46 32.91 -13.90
CA LEU A 133 -7.54 31.91 -14.06
C LEU A 133 -7.03 30.62 -14.72
N ARG A 134 -6.20 30.73 -15.77
CA ARG A 134 -5.54 29.57 -16.39
C ARG A 134 -4.64 28.82 -15.39
N ASP A 135 -3.80 29.56 -14.66
CA ASP A 135 -2.89 28.96 -13.68
C ASP A 135 -3.70 28.26 -12.56
N MET A 136 -4.77 28.88 -12.08
CA MET A 136 -5.59 28.33 -10.99
C MET A 136 -6.32 27.04 -11.40
N ILE A 137 -7.02 27.03 -12.54
CA ILE A 137 -7.79 25.86 -12.98
C ILE A 137 -6.85 24.67 -13.23
N SER A 138 -5.71 24.97 -13.84
CA SER A 138 -4.83 23.97 -14.41
C SER A 138 -3.89 23.38 -13.36
N VAL A 139 -3.32 24.21 -12.49
CA VAL A 139 -2.39 23.77 -11.43
C VAL A 139 -3.15 23.26 -10.20
N SER A 140 -4.26 23.89 -9.80
CA SER A 140 -4.99 23.48 -8.59
C SER A 140 -5.63 22.09 -8.74
N ALA A 141 -6.22 21.79 -9.91
CA ALA A 141 -6.80 20.48 -10.19
C ALA A 141 -5.73 19.38 -10.19
N LEU A 142 -4.60 19.61 -10.85
CA LEU A 142 -3.46 18.68 -10.88
C LEU A 142 -2.91 18.43 -9.47
N LEU A 143 -2.61 19.49 -8.72
CA LEU A 143 -2.07 19.37 -7.36
C LEU A 143 -3.03 18.65 -6.40
N SER A 144 -4.34 18.88 -6.54
CA SER A 144 -5.36 18.24 -5.69
C SER A 144 -5.38 16.73 -5.91
N ILE A 145 -5.29 16.29 -7.18
CA ILE A 145 -5.28 14.87 -7.53
C ILE A 145 -3.95 14.21 -7.16
N GLU A 146 -2.82 14.87 -7.40
CA GLU A 146 -1.50 14.38 -6.96
C GLU A 146 -1.47 14.18 -5.44
N SER A 147 -2.04 15.11 -4.67
CA SER A 147 -2.18 14.96 -3.22
C SER A 147 -3.03 13.74 -2.85
N ALA A 148 -4.14 13.50 -3.55
CA ALA A 148 -5.00 12.34 -3.31
C ALA A 148 -4.30 11.01 -3.65
N ILE A 149 -3.56 10.97 -4.77
CA ILE A 149 -2.74 9.83 -5.20
C ILE A 149 -1.70 9.51 -4.13
N ASN A 150 -0.94 10.51 -3.68
CA ASN A 150 0.11 10.32 -2.67
C ASN A 150 -0.47 9.79 -1.35
N LYS A 151 -1.61 10.32 -0.89
CA LYS A 151 -2.31 9.81 0.31
C LYS A 151 -2.72 8.34 0.15
N LYS A 152 -3.27 7.96 -1.01
CA LYS A 152 -3.67 6.57 -1.28
C LYS A 152 -2.45 5.65 -1.39
N MET A 153 -1.38 6.10 -2.03
CA MET A 153 -0.12 5.38 -2.11
C MET A 153 0.46 5.10 -0.71
N ASP A 154 0.52 6.10 0.16
CA ASP A 154 0.98 5.94 1.54
C ASP A 154 0.12 4.94 2.33
N MET A 155 -1.20 4.99 2.15
CA MET A 155 -2.12 4.03 2.77
C MET A 155 -1.88 2.61 2.26
N LEU A 156 -1.68 2.45 0.94
CA LEU A 156 -1.40 1.16 0.32
C LEU A 156 -0.10 0.56 0.85
N ILE A 157 1.00 1.32 0.89
CA ILE A 157 2.29 0.86 1.45
C ILE A 157 2.13 0.39 2.89
N LYS A 158 1.42 1.17 3.74
CA LYS A 158 1.17 0.79 5.14
C LYS A 158 0.33 -0.49 5.27
N MET A 159 -0.61 -0.71 4.36
CA MET A 159 -1.41 -1.94 4.32
C MET A 159 -0.59 -3.12 3.77
N GLU A 160 0.25 -2.91 2.76
CA GLU A 160 1.14 -3.93 2.19
C GLU A 160 2.13 -4.45 3.21
N ASP A 161 2.68 -3.57 4.05
CA ASP A 161 3.58 -3.96 5.13
C ASP A 161 2.85 -4.83 6.18
N ARG A 162 1.60 -4.51 6.52
CA ARG A 162 0.77 -5.30 7.45
C ARG A 162 0.28 -6.62 6.85
N LEU A 163 0.13 -6.66 5.54
CA LEU A 163 -0.27 -7.83 4.77
C LEU A 163 0.94 -8.65 4.27
N PHE A 164 2.17 -8.24 4.58
CA PHE A 164 3.41 -8.90 4.17
C PHE A 164 3.56 -9.06 2.64
N LEU A 165 3.01 -8.11 1.88
CA LEU A 165 3.07 -8.10 0.42
C LEU A 165 4.38 -7.49 -0.10
N ASN A 166 5.04 -6.65 0.69
CA ASN A 166 6.28 -5.95 0.34
C ASN A 166 7.48 -6.92 0.19
N PRO A 167 8.30 -6.83 -0.88
CA PRO A 167 9.54 -7.62 -1.03
C PRO A 167 10.49 -7.58 0.18
N LEU A 168 10.58 -6.47 0.92
CA LEU A 168 11.38 -6.39 2.15
C LEU A 168 10.76 -7.19 3.30
N ALA A 169 9.43 -7.31 3.33
CA ALA A 169 8.76 -8.25 4.23
C ALA A 169 9.07 -9.68 3.79
N LYS A 170 9.11 -9.97 2.48
CA LYS A 170 9.51 -11.29 1.94
C LYS A 170 10.96 -11.66 2.28
N ILE A 171 11.93 -10.76 2.12
CA ILE A 171 13.37 -11.01 2.42
C ILE A 171 13.60 -11.18 3.92
N LYS A 172 12.90 -10.42 4.76
CA LYS A 172 12.89 -10.70 6.21
C LYS A 172 12.29 -12.08 6.46
N ASN A 173 11.23 -12.44 5.74
CA ASN A 173 10.51 -13.70 5.86
C ASN A 173 11.20 -14.94 5.25
N VAL A 174 12.38 -14.80 4.64
CA VAL A 174 13.17 -15.96 4.20
C VAL A 174 14.04 -16.41 5.37
N PRO A 175 13.85 -17.62 5.92
CA PRO A 175 14.70 -18.12 6.98
C PRO A 175 16.14 -18.18 6.46
N LYS A 176 17.04 -17.40 7.08
CA LYS A 176 18.47 -17.52 6.82
C LYS A 176 18.88 -18.96 7.14
N LYS A 177 19.47 -19.66 6.16
CA LYS A 177 20.08 -20.98 6.41
C LYS A 177 21.00 -20.84 7.62
N GLU A 178 20.76 -21.63 8.66
CA GLU A 178 21.66 -21.71 9.79
C GLU A 178 23.04 -22.08 9.26
N GLU A 179 24.00 -21.15 9.31
CA GLU A 179 25.40 -21.48 9.11
C GLU A 179 25.73 -22.51 10.17
N LYS A 180 25.97 -23.76 9.77
CA LYS A 180 26.50 -24.78 10.66
C LYS A 180 27.79 -24.20 11.21
N LYS A 181 27.78 -23.77 12.48
CA LYS A 181 29.00 -23.39 13.18
C LYS A 181 29.99 -24.55 12.96
N PRO A 182 31.22 -24.27 12.48
CA PRO A 182 32.19 -25.33 12.34
C PRO A 182 32.33 -25.98 13.71
N GLN A 183 32.06 -27.29 13.79
CA GLN A 183 32.24 -28.04 15.03
C GLN A 183 33.66 -27.77 15.52
N SER A 184 33.78 -27.15 16.69
CA SER A 184 35.08 -26.94 17.30
C SER A 184 35.67 -28.32 17.58
N ARG A 185 36.89 -28.56 17.10
CA ARG A 185 37.62 -29.83 17.22
C ARG A 185 37.80 -30.29 18.68
N TRP A 186 37.45 -29.45 19.65
CA TRP A 186 37.66 -29.62 21.08
C TRP A 186 36.41 -30.04 21.87
N GLU A 187 35.21 -30.07 21.26
CA GLU A 187 33.99 -30.51 21.97
C GLU A 187 34.02 -32.00 22.35
N ASN A 188 34.84 -32.82 21.67
CA ASN A 188 34.96 -34.26 21.95
C ASN A 188 36.05 -34.62 22.98
N PHE A 189 36.80 -33.66 23.54
CA PHE A 189 37.94 -33.94 24.42
C PHE A 189 37.72 -33.54 25.89
N GLY A 190 36.54 -33.05 26.27
CA GLY A 190 36.25 -32.55 27.62
C GLY A 190 35.65 -33.56 28.60
N GLY A 191 35.82 -34.86 28.38
CA GLY A 191 35.22 -35.91 29.21
C GLY A 191 36.25 -36.89 29.76
N GLY A 192 36.92 -36.53 30.85
CA GLY A 192 37.62 -37.50 31.70
C GLY A 192 39.05 -37.13 32.09
N ILE A 193 39.20 -36.30 33.13
CA ILE A 193 40.27 -36.46 34.11
C ILE A 193 39.66 -36.19 35.49
N SER A 194 39.22 -37.27 36.14
CA SER A 194 39.08 -37.35 37.59
C SER A 194 40.23 -38.22 38.10
N GLY A 195 41.12 -37.61 38.87
CA GLY A 195 42.26 -38.23 39.55
C GLY A 195 42.89 -37.21 40.48
#